data_AF-A0A1F2QC09-F1
#
_entry.id   AF-A0A1F2QC09-F1
#
_cell.length_a   1.000
_cell.length_b   1.000
_cell.length_c   1.000
_cell.angle_alpha   90.00
_cell.angle_beta   90.00
_cell.angle_gamma   90.00
#
_symmetry.space_group_name_H-M   'P 1'
#
loop_
_entity.id
_entity.type
_entity.pdbx_description
1 polymer ?
#
loop_
_entity_poly.entity_id
_entity_poly.type
_entity_poly.pdbx_seq_one_letter_code
_entity_poly.pdbx_strand_id
1 'polypeptide(L)'
;MDIEGRSGAGSFLLGLVVAGGNPHYWIWWVTAGLAFVEAARAHGAPGLAWMLAALVGGVVCWYVPLLWAMHHGSSLLTPRAEHLVTRGMGIALLLLGIGLVALGSWRFGVAHF
;
A
#
# COMPACT_ATOMS: atom_id res chain seq x y z
N MET A 1 14.68 23.34 1.37
CA MET A 1 13.75 22.91 2.44
C MET A 1 14.55 22.01 3.35
N ASP A 2 14.95 22.52 4.51
CA ASP A 2 15.89 21.85 5.43
C ASP A 2 15.28 20.56 6.00
N ILE A 3 15.89 19.41 5.68
CA ILE A 3 15.57 18.12 6.31
C ILE A 3 16.52 17.83 7.49
N GLU A 4 17.59 18.62 7.64
CA GLU A 4 18.74 18.34 8.51
C GLU A 4 18.48 18.51 10.03
N GLY A 5 17.30 18.99 10.46
CA GLY A 5 17.04 19.36 11.86
C GLY A 5 16.00 18.52 12.63
N ARG A 6 15.42 17.48 12.03
CA ARG A 6 14.35 16.72 12.70
C ARG A 6 14.91 15.61 13.58
N SER A 7 14.73 15.76 14.90
CA SER A 7 14.89 14.67 15.89
C SER A 7 14.22 13.39 15.39
N GLY A 8 14.83 12.21 15.64
CA GLY A 8 14.29 10.92 15.21
C GLY A 8 12.83 10.69 15.61
N ALA A 9 12.40 11.28 16.74
CA ALA A 9 11.00 11.28 17.17
C ALA A 9 10.08 12.07 16.21
N GLY A 10 10.55 13.19 15.67
CA GLY A 10 9.81 13.99 14.70
C GLY A 10 9.62 13.30 13.35
N SER A 11 10.60 12.50 12.92
CA SER A 11 10.49 11.68 11.71
C SER A 11 9.54 10.49 11.90
N PHE A 12 9.58 9.84 13.07
CA PHE A 12 8.63 8.78 13.41
C PHE A 12 7.18 9.27 13.48
N LEU A 13 6.94 10.40 14.16
CA LEU A 13 5.62 11.02 14.25
C LEU A 13 5.09 11.43 12.87
N LEU A 14 5.96 11.96 11.99
CA LEU A 14 5.55 12.27 10.63
C LEU A 14 5.12 11.01 9.88
N GLY A 15 5.85 9.90 10.02
CA GLY A 15 5.47 8.61 9.44
C GLY A 15 4.09 8.15 9.90
N LEU A 16 3.81 8.25 11.20
CA LEU A 16 2.49 7.94 11.77
C LEU A 16 1.38 8.83 11.21
N VAL A 17 1.62 10.15 11.15
CA VAL A 17 0.64 11.11 10.62
C VAL A 17 0.38 10.85 9.13
N VAL A 18 1.42 10.58 8.34
CA VAL A 18 1.29 10.27 6.92
C VAL A 18 0.54 8.95 6.71
N ALA A 19 0.85 7.90 7.47
CA ALA A 19 0.13 6.63 7.38
C ALA A 19 -1.34 6.78 7.82
N GLY A 20 -1.58 7.46 8.95
CA GLY A 20 -2.91 7.67 9.52
C GLY A 20 -3.79 8.56 8.64
N GLY A 21 -3.23 9.59 8.03
CA GLY A 21 -3.95 10.50 7.12
C GLY A 21 -4.10 9.98 5.68
N ASN A 22 -3.48 8.85 5.33
CA ASN A 22 -3.50 8.33 3.98
C ASN A 22 -4.63 7.29 3.79
N PRO A 23 -5.72 7.63 3.10
CA PRO A 23 -6.82 6.68 2.89
C PRO A 23 -6.40 5.44 2.10
N HIS A 24 -5.40 5.53 1.20
CA HIS A 24 -4.90 4.36 0.49
C HIS A 24 -4.24 3.34 1.42
N TYR A 25 -3.54 3.79 2.45
CA TYR A 25 -2.94 2.90 3.46
C TYR A 25 -4.03 2.07 4.14
N TRP A 26 -5.12 2.71 4.56
CA TRP A 26 -6.25 2.04 5.20
C TRP A 26 -7.01 1.12 4.26
N ILE A 27 -7.28 1.56 3.03
CA ILE A 27 -7.96 0.72 2.02
C ILE A 27 -7.16 -0.57 1.80
N TRP A 28 -5.84 -0.49 1.67
CA TRP A 28 -4.99 -1.67 1.50
C TRP A 28 -5.07 -2.61 2.72
N TRP A 29 -4.94 -2.08 3.94
CA TRP A 29 -4.99 -2.90 5.16
C TRP A 29 -6.35 -3.56 5.39
N VAL A 30 -7.45 -2.88 5.09
CA VAL A 30 -8.82 -3.43 5.23
C VAL A 30 -9.10 -4.50 4.16
N THR A 31 -8.44 -4.45 3.01
CA THR A 31 -8.67 -5.37 1.88
C THR A 31 -7.59 -6.45 1.82
N ALA A 32 -6.52 -6.19 1.07
CA ALA A 32 -5.44 -7.13 0.83
C ALA A 32 -4.67 -7.48 2.11
N GLY A 33 -4.40 -6.49 2.97
CA GLY A 33 -3.67 -6.69 4.22
C GLY A 33 -4.41 -7.65 5.15
N LEU A 34 -5.71 -7.46 5.35
CA LEU A 34 -6.54 -8.35 6.17
C LEU A 34 -6.59 -9.77 5.60
N ALA A 35 -6.75 -9.93 4.28
CA ALA A 35 -6.73 -11.24 3.63
C ALA A 35 -5.40 -11.97 3.83
N PHE A 36 -4.26 -11.27 3.73
CA PHE A 36 -2.95 -11.86 4.02
C PHE A 36 -2.78 -12.22 5.50
N VAL A 37 -3.28 -11.38 6.41
CA VAL A 37 -3.29 -11.68 7.84
C VAL A 37 -4.11 -12.92 8.12
N GLU A 38 -5.31 -13.06 7.56
CA GLU A 38 -6.16 -14.24 7.73
C GLU A 38 -5.49 -15.51 7.19
N ALA A 39 -4.90 -15.44 5.99
CA ALA A 39 -4.15 -16.56 5.41
C ALA A 39 -2.92 -16.94 6.25
N ALA A 40 -2.20 -15.96 6.78
CA ALA A 40 -1.05 -16.16 7.65
C ALA A 40 -1.45 -16.74 9.01
N ARG A 41 -2.59 -16.29 9.57
CA ARG A 41 -3.13 -16.79 10.84
C ARG A 41 -3.46 -18.27 10.81
N ALA A 42 -3.81 -18.84 9.66
CA ALA A 42 -4.00 -20.29 9.50
C ALA A 42 -2.74 -21.10 9.86
N HIS A 43 -1.57 -20.47 9.81
CA HIS A 43 -0.26 -21.06 10.14
C HIS A 43 0.28 -20.60 11.51
N GLY A 44 -0.54 -19.91 12.31
CA GLY A 44 -0.18 -19.41 13.64
C GLY A 44 0.89 -18.31 13.63
N ALA A 45 1.62 -18.21 14.75
CA ALA A 45 2.69 -17.22 14.94
C ALA A 45 3.78 -17.20 13.83
N PRO A 46 4.31 -18.34 13.33
CA PRO A 46 5.33 -18.31 12.28
C PRO A 46 4.77 -17.81 10.95
N GLY A 47 3.50 -18.08 10.64
CA GLY A 47 2.84 -17.53 9.44
C GLY A 47 2.78 -16.00 9.47
N LEU A 48 2.40 -15.42 10.61
CA LEU A 48 2.37 -13.97 10.80
C LEU A 48 3.77 -13.34 10.70
N ALA A 49 4.78 -13.97 11.29
CA ALA A 49 6.16 -13.52 11.18
C ALA A 49 6.65 -13.54 9.71
N TRP A 50 6.32 -14.59 8.96
CA TRP A 50 6.63 -14.69 7.54
C TRP A 50 5.93 -13.61 6.71
N MET A 51 4.64 -13.37 6.96
CA MET A 51 3.89 -12.29 6.32
C MET A 51 4.54 -10.92 6.58
N LEU A 52 4.93 -10.64 7.81
CA LEU A 52 5.62 -9.39 8.17
C LEU A 52 6.98 -9.28 7.47
N ALA A 53 7.76 -10.34 7.45
CA ALA A 53 9.04 -10.38 6.77
C ALA A 53 8.89 -10.17 5.25
N ALA A 54 7.90 -10.80 4.62
CA ALA A 54 7.58 -10.60 3.22
C ALA A 54 7.10 -9.16 2.93
N LEU A 55 6.29 -8.58 3.82
CA LEU A 55 5.83 -7.20 3.72
C LEU A 55 7.00 -6.21 3.77
N VAL A 56 7.85 -6.30 4.79
CA VAL A 56 9.02 -5.42 4.96
C VAL A 56 10.02 -5.66 3.84
N GLY A 57 10.30 -6.92 3.51
CA GLY A 57 11.21 -7.31 2.43
C GLY A 57 10.77 -6.80 1.08
N GLY A 58 9.47 -6.86 0.76
CA GLY A 58 8.91 -6.31 -0.47
C GLY A 58 9.07 -4.80 -0.56
N VAL A 59 8.80 -4.07 0.53
CA VAL A 59 9.01 -2.62 0.60
C VAL A 59 10.48 -2.28 0.38
N VAL A 60 11.40 -2.94 1.08
CA VAL A 60 12.84 -2.69 0.91
C VAL A 60 13.30 -3.02 -0.51
N CYS A 61 12.89 -4.18 -1.04
CA CYS A 61 13.23 -4.64 -2.39
C CYS A 61 12.75 -3.67 -3.48
N TRP A 62 11.63 -2.97 -3.25
CA TRP A 62 11.12 -1.97 -4.19
C TRP A 62 11.77 -0.60 -4.01
N TYR A 63 11.82 -0.09 -2.78
CA TYR A 63 12.26 1.29 -2.53
C TYR A 63 13.77 1.47 -2.62
N VAL A 64 14.59 0.47 -2.30
CA VAL A 64 16.05 0.59 -2.37
C VAL A 64 16.53 0.83 -3.82
N PRO A 65 16.14 0.02 -4.83
CA PRO A 65 16.47 0.30 -6.22
C PRO A 65 15.88 1.62 -6.72
N LEU A 66 14.66 1.97 -6.30
CA LEU A 66 14.00 3.20 -6.70
C LEU A 66 14.77 4.44 -6.21
N LEU A 67 15.11 4.48 -4.92
CA LEU A 67 15.90 5.56 -4.32
C LEU A 67 17.29 5.65 -4.97
N TRP A 68 17.91 4.51 -5.25
CA TRP A 68 19.17 4.45 -5.96
C TRP A 68 19.07 5.05 -7.37
N ALA A 69 18.04 4.69 -8.14
CA ALA A 69 17.79 5.25 -9.47
C ALA A 69 17.53 6.76 -9.43
N MET A 70 16.74 7.24 -8.45
CA MET A 70 16.46 8.68 -8.29
C MET A 70 17.71 9.49 -7.93
N HIS A 71 18.60 8.95 -7.07
CA HIS A 71 19.86 9.60 -6.71
C HIS A 71 20.80 9.79 -7.91
N HIS A 72 20.72 8.93 -8.92
CA HIS A 72 21.51 9.04 -10.15
C HIS A 72 20.92 10.03 -11.17
N GLY A 73 19.92 10.85 -10.79
CA GLY A 73 19.31 11.87 -11.66
C GLY A 73 18.50 11.30 -12.81
N SER A 74 18.19 9.99 -12.76
CA SER A 74 17.44 9.30 -13.80
C SER A 74 15.97 9.67 -13.72
N SER A 75 15.47 10.34 -14.76
CA SER A 75 14.03 10.38 -15.05
C SER A 75 13.60 8.98 -15.50
N LEU A 76 13.23 8.12 -14.55
CA LEU A 76 12.82 6.73 -14.82
C LEU A 76 11.69 6.62 -15.86
N LEU A 77 10.81 7.62 -15.92
CA LEU A 77 9.69 7.69 -16.84
C LEU A 77 9.68 9.06 -17.53
N THR A 78 9.33 9.10 -18.81
CA THR A 78 8.99 10.36 -19.47
C THR A 78 7.61 10.84 -18.97
N PRO A 79 7.32 12.15 -19.01
CA PRO A 79 6.05 12.69 -18.51
C PRO A 79 4.79 12.02 -19.09
N ARG A 80 4.88 11.55 -20.34
CA ARG A 80 3.79 10.81 -21.00
C ARG A 80 3.58 9.42 -20.40
N ALA A 81 4.67 8.72 -20.07
CA ALA A 81 4.61 7.39 -19.49
C ALA A 81 4.10 7.45 -18.05
N GLU A 82 4.52 8.46 -17.27
CA GLU A 82 3.99 8.73 -15.94
C GLU A 82 2.47 8.95 -15.96
N HIS A 83 1.98 9.81 -16.85
CA HIS A 83 0.56 10.08 -16.98
C HIS A 83 -0.25 8.83 -17.39
N LEU A 84 0.31 7.97 -18.25
CA LEU A 84 -0.33 6.73 -18.68
C LEU A 84 -0.43 5.73 -17.52
N VAL A 85 0.66 5.56 -16.75
CA VAL A 85 0.70 4.65 -15.59
C VAL A 85 -0.27 5.12 -14.52
N THR A 86 -0.26 6.41 -14.17
CA THR A 86 -1.16 6.98 -13.17
C THR A 86 -2.62 6.83 -13.58
N ARG A 87 -2.95 7.05 -14.86
CA ARG A 87 -4.31 6.85 -15.38
C ARG A 87 -4.70 5.37 -15.34
N GLY A 88 -3.79 4.46 -15.68
CA GLY A 88 -4.01 3.01 -15.59
C GLY A 88 -4.29 2.55 -14.16
N MET A 89 -3.49 3.01 -13.19
CA MET A 89 -3.71 2.75 -11.77
C MET A 89 -5.05 3.32 -11.29
N GLY A 90 -5.41 4.53 -11.72
CA GLY A 90 -6.70 5.13 -11.39
C GLY A 90 -7.90 4.31 -11.88
N ILE A 91 -7.85 3.80 -13.12
CA ILE A 91 -8.89 2.92 -13.66
C ILE A 91 -8.96 1.61 -12.89
N ALA A 92 -7.82 0.99 -12.60
CA ALA A 92 -7.77 -0.25 -11.82
C ALA A 92 -8.39 -0.07 -10.42
N LEU A 93 -8.11 1.06 -9.76
CA LEU A 93 -8.69 1.40 -8.46
C LEU A 93 -10.20 1.61 -8.53
N LEU A 94 -10.70 2.27 -9.58
CA LEU A 94 -12.15 2.43 -9.78
C LEU A 94 -12.85 1.09 -9.98
N LEU A 95 -12.28 0.20 -10.82
CA LEU A 95 -12.82 -1.13 -11.07
C LEU A 95 -12.83 -1.98 -9.80
N LEU A 96 -11.74 -1.95 -9.02
CA LEU A 96 -11.66 -2.63 -7.73
C LEU A 96 -12.72 -2.09 -6.76
N GLY A 97 -12.89 -0.77 -6.68
CA GLY A 97 -13.89 -0.13 -5.83
C GLY A 97 -15.32 -0.55 -6.19
N ILE A 98 -15.66 -0.50 -7.48
CA ILE A 98 -16.98 -0.96 -7.99
C ILE A 98 -17.18 -2.45 -7.66
N GLY A 99 -16.15 -3.28 -7.88
CA GLY A 99 -16.20 -4.71 -7.57
C GLY A 99 -16.46 -4.98 -6.09
N LEU A 100 -15.82 -4.22 -5.20
CA LEU A 100 -16.04 -4.34 -3.75
C LEU A 100 -17.46 -3.96 -3.34
N VAL A 101 -17.99 -2.86 -3.88
CA VAL A 101 -19.36 -2.39 -3.60
C VAL A 101 -20.39 -3.40 -4.11
N ALA A 102 -20.20 -3.93 -5.32
CA ALA A 102 -21.07 -4.95 -5.89
C ALA A 102 -21.05 -6.24 -5.05
N LEU A 103 -19.87 -6.71 -4.65
CA LEU A 103 -19.71 -7.90 -3.80
C LEU A 103 -20.38 -7.71 -2.42
N GLY A 104 -20.21 -6.54 -1.81
CA GLY A 104 -20.84 -6.19 -0.54
C GLY A 104 -22.37 -6.15 -0.65
N SER A 105 -22.89 -5.51 -1.69
CA SER A 105 -24.34 -5.40 -1.95
C SER A 105 -24.98 -6.76 -2.20
N TRP A 106 -24.31 -7.63 -2.97
CA TRP A 106 -24.76 -9.01 -3.23
C TRP A 106 -24.82 -9.84 -1.95
N ARG A 107 -23.75 -9.82 -1.14
CA ARG A 107 -23.73 -10.54 0.14
C ARG A 107 -24.80 -10.04 1.11
N PHE A 108 -25.06 -8.73 1.13
CA PHE A 108 -26.11 -8.16 1.96
C PHE A 108 -27.51 -8.59 1.52
N GLY A 109 -27.76 -8.61 0.20
CA GLY A 109 -29.02 -9.10 -0.36
C GLY A 109 -29.32 -10.56 -0.01
N VAL A 110 -28.33 -11.45 -0.17
CA VAL A 110 -28.47 -12.90 0.13
C VAL A 110 -28.63 -13.18 1.63
N ALA A 111 -28.11 -12.32 2.51
CA ALA A 111 -28.19 -12.51 3.96
C ALA A 111 -29.52 -12.05 4.57
N HIS A 112 -30.27 -11.17 3.89
CA HIS A 112 -31.47 -10.52 4.43
C HIS A 112 -32.76 -10.79 3.63
N PHE A 113 -32.68 -11.50 2.51
CA PHE A 113 -33.81 -11.96 1.68
C PHE A 113 -33.58 -13.41 1.25
#